data_AF-A0A9E3VYX6-F1
#
_entry.id   AF-A0A9E3VYX6-F1
#
_cell.length_a   1.000
_cell.length_b   1.000
_cell.length_c   1.000
_cell.angle_alpha   90.00
_cell.angle_beta   90.00
_cell.angle_gamma   90.00
#
_symmetry.space_group_name_H-M   'P 1'
#
loop_
_entity.id
_entity.type
_entity.pdbx_description
1 polymer ?
#
loop_
_entity_poly.entity_id
_entity_poly.type
_entity_poly.pdbx_seq_one_letter_code
_entity_poly.pdbx_strand_id
1 'polypeptide(L)'
;MHELLPHILAQARRGPCPTCGAPLQLAESGREARCNFCGGASTLSYTLRAIEPEAAKLEKARIKGATRWMKKQAAYEPCTCPGCGAEFNADTSQSIQSCKYCGAESKLETRLLPITTDDVAEPQERTRADAENQRRGRIDYPWSISGEQLVWRLLHEPDAGTRVNVASYYNKWIYIDHTAAHFLPWTLRVIQRDVDAVAFMAADVIGKLLCEGDPTLWPGVIQAVRGVVFDANVKPCIVQELALGEGVCVKTLIDAAEYAAGNGVLGQAWPALWGVQTLIGRNFDEHPVIAQIVLYRLFYLNGPVLGWALDALRNSYLRGRYPIEFLLRAIDEIGAERPQIVPHLLECLYIGPAENADEFRKRLSWIREAISWGGKAAAFELLYTPPVDDRALYEEAIDLVDEYLDDPQAGESVETALMRLITNEREHTNPAIDALIVKRGESLNDRVKREYIRRNPQTALLDTSKPYYWQSEPKRALSPELEALVAQWKQGIRDGVDDYRTRMDAARKFRDSVQGEVELFLRDGPATIPLTETAAAEVEKDRKQKQRNAERKQRQPEVDRIQAEMNRVQSEYSQKLMDMSGKMQDSMHDQKAMQDYSAQMMKLAEEMQTRIGALQKELQRLLSHEAE
;
A
#
# COMPACT_ATOMS: atom_id res chain seq x y z
N MET A 1 -2.98 17.45 -21.72
CA MET A 1 -3.77 16.24 -21.36
C MET A 1 -3.58 15.79 -19.89
N HIS A 2 -2.86 16.55 -19.03
CA HIS A 2 -2.59 16.17 -17.62
C HIS A 2 -2.96 17.26 -16.59
N GLU A 3 -3.65 18.34 -16.97
CA GLU A 3 -3.79 19.55 -16.13
C GLU A 3 -4.82 19.47 -14.98
N LEU A 4 -5.53 18.35 -14.80
CA LEU A 4 -6.67 18.25 -13.88
C LEU A 4 -6.41 17.48 -12.57
N LEU A 5 -5.19 17.02 -12.32
CA LEU A 5 -4.79 16.44 -11.03
C LEU A 5 -3.92 17.46 -10.28
N PRO A 6 -4.06 17.64 -8.95
CA PRO A 6 -3.19 18.55 -8.21
C PRO A 6 -1.75 18.02 -8.31
N HIS A 7 -0.93 18.66 -9.15
CA HIS A 7 0.41 18.19 -9.47
C HIS A 7 1.40 18.24 -8.30
N ILE A 8 1.06 18.94 -7.21
CA ILE A 8 2.05 19.28 -6.20
C ILE A 8 1.38 19.50 -4.84
N LEU A 9 1.88 18.81 -3.81
CA LEU A 9 1.66 19.14 -2.40
C LEU A 9 2.86 19.96 -1.95
N ALA A 10 2.78 21.28 -2.17
CA ALA A 10 3.89 22.21 -2.03
C ALA A 10 4.13 22.65 -0.58
N GLN A 11 5.39 22.71 -0.13
CA GLN A 11 5.80 23.70 0.86
C GLN A 11 6.07 25.00 0.07
N ALA A 12 5.09 25.90 0.06
CA ALA A 12 5.44 27.29 -0.15
C ALA A 12 6.03 27.79 1.17
N ARG A 13 7.26 28.33 1.19
CA ARG A 13 7.74 29.19 2.28
C ARG A 13 6.92 30.50 2.41
N ARG A 14 5.71 30.51 1.83
CA ARG A 14 4.82 31.63 1.54
C ARG A 14 3.36 31.14 1.55
N GLY A 15 2.64 31.36 2.65
CA GLY A 15 1.17 31.22 2.67
C GLY A 15 0.49 32.57 2.49
N PRO A 16 -0.76 32.65 2.01
CA PRO A 16 -1.50 33.92 2.05
C PRO A 16 -1.83 34.27 3.50
N CYS A 17 -1.62 35.53 3.89
CA CYS A 17 -2.03 36.03 5.19
C CYS A 17 -3.56 35.93 5.34
N PRO A 18 -4.09 35.31 6.40
CA PRO A 18 -5.54 35.20 6.57
C PRO A 18 -6.22 36.56 6.78
N THR A 19 -5.45 37.58 7.18
CA THR A 19 -5.97 38.94 7.39
C THR A 19 -5.97 39.79 6.11
N CYS A 20 -4.95 39.69 5.26
CA CYS A 20 -4.78 40.61 4.13
C CYS A 20 -4.44 39.96 2.79
N GLY A 21 -4.31 38.63 2.74
CA GLY A 21 -3.94 37.88 1.53
C GLY A 21 -2.47 38.01 1.10
N ALA A 22 -1.68 38.87 1.75
CA ALA A 22 -0.27 39.08 1.39
C ALA A 22 0.60 37.82 1.67
N PRO A 23 1.67 37.56 0.90
CA PRO A 23 2.53 36.41 1.11
C PRO A 23 3.25 36.47 2.47
N LEU A 24 3.08 35.47 3.32
CA LEU A 24 3.71 35.29 4.63
C LEU A 24 4.99 34.48 4.52
N GLN A 25 6.17 35.07 4.78
CA GLN A 25 7.40 34.31 4.95
C GLN A 25 7.49 33.72 6.36
N LEU A 26 7.78 32.43 6.46
CA LEU A 26 8.13 31.76 7.72
C LEU A 26 9.55 32.13 8.15
N ALA A 27 9.77 32.27 9.46
CA ALA A 27 11.10 32.25 10.05
C ALA A 27 11.64 30.81 10.07
N GLU A 28 12.96 30.63 9.96
CA GLU A 28 13.64 29.32 9.81
C GLU A 28 13.36 28.28 10.93
N SER A 29 12.70 28.67 12.03
CA SER A 29 12.47 27.81 13.19
C SER A 29 11.14 28.03 13.93
N GLY A 30 10.19 28.80 13.38
CA GLY A 30 8.98 29.25 14.11
C GLY A 30 7.65 28.69 13.60
N ARG A 31 6.76 28.31 14.52
CA ARG A 31 5.32 28.00 14.26
C ARG A 31 4.46 29.25 14.03
N GLU A 32 4.99 30.44 14.34
CA GLU A 32 4.32 31.72 14.15
C GLU A 32 4.92 32.48 12.96
N ALA A 33 4.07 32.97 12.08
CA ALA A 33 4.43 33.91 11.03
C ALA A 33 3.72 35.24 11.26
N ARG A 34 4.48 36.34 11.18
CA ARG A 34 3.92 37.70 11.18
C ARG A 34 3.90 38.24 9.76
N CYS A 35 2.77 38.79 9.36
CA CYS A 35 2.63 39.40 8.05
C CYS A 35 3.43 40.70 8.01
N ASN A 36 4.44 40.76 7.14
CA ASN A 36 5.21 41.99 6.91
C ASN A 36 4.36 43.14 6.35
N PHE A 37 3.16 42.84 5.85
CA PHE A 37 2.26 43.83 5.26
C PHE A 37 1.26 44.40 6.27
N CYS A 38 0.47 43.55 6.93
CA CYS A 38 -0.57 44.00 7.86
C CYS A 38 -0.22 43.83 9.35
N GLY A 39 0.93 43.25 9.67
CA GLY A 39 1.37 42.98 11.05
C GLY A 39 0.61 41.83 11.76
N GLY A 40 -0.35 41.19 11.09
CA GLY A 40 -1.13 40.09 11.66
C GLY A 40 -0.24 38.89 11.99
N ALA A 41 -0.39 38.34 13.20
CA ALA A 41 0.24 37.10 13.62
C ALA A 41 -0.68 35.92 13.26
N SER A 42 -0.12 34.86 12.69
CA SER A 42 -0.84 33.62 12.43
C SER A 42 0.06 32.43 12.72
N THR A 43 -0.48 31.42 13.38
CA THR A 43 0.19 30.13 13.57
C THR A 43 0.08 29.37 12.26
N LEU A 44 1.20 29.27 11.55
CA LEU A 44 1.29 28.50 10.32
C LEU A 44 1.88 27.14 10.68
N SER A 45 1.03 26.15 10.97
CA SER A 45 1.48 24.76 11.07
C SER A 45 1.49 24.15 9.67
N TYR A 46 2.69 23.99 9.10
CA TYR A 46 2.88 23.21 7.90
C TYR A 46 3.54 21.89 8.27
N THR A 47 2.78 20.81 8.23
CA THR A 47 3.33 19.47 8.23
C THR A 47 3.73 19.14 6.80
N LEU A 48 5.03 19.00 6.53
CA LEU A 48 5.49 18.24 5.37
C LEU A 48 4.87 16.84 5.52
N ARG A 49 3.91 16.54 4.66
CA ARG A 49 3.18 15.28 4.73
C ARG A 49 4.15 14.12 4.55
N ALA A 50 3.86 13.00 5.20
CA ALA A 50 4.64 11.78 5.02
C ALA A 50 4.77 11.41 3.52
N ILE A 51 5.84 10.70 3.16
CA ILE A 51 5.98 10.10 1.83
C ILE A 51 4.79 9.16 1.63
N GLU A 52 4.10 9.25 0.49
CA GLU A 52 3.00 8.32 0.21
C GLU A 52 3.69 6.97 -0.03
N PRO A 53 3.44 5.95 0.78
CA PRO A 53 4.30 4.79 0.79
C PRO A 53 4.26 4.07 -0.55
N GLU A 54 5.37 3.43 -0.88
CA GLU A 54 5.47 2.58 -2.07
C GLU A 54 5.30 1.13 -1.67
N ALA A 55 4.45 0.41 -2.38
CA ALA A 55 4.26 -1.02 -2.18
C ALA A 55 5.48 -1.84 -2.63
N ALA A 56 6.25 -1.35 -3.62
CA ALA A 56 7.51 -1.98 -4.01
C ALA A 56 8.48 -0.97 -4.65
N LYS A 57 9.79 -1.27 -4.55
CA LYS A 57 10.84 -0.55 -5.29
C LYS A 57 10.90 -1.09 -6.71
N LEU A 58 10.96 -0.19 -7.70
CA LEU A 58 11.06 -0.57 -9.10
C LEU A 58 12.48 -1.06 -9.43
N GLU A 59 12.60 -2.31 -9.85
CA GLU A 59 13.85 -2.87 -10.33
C GLU A 59 14.00 -2.71 -11.85
N LYS A 60 15.21 -2.40 -12.30
CA LYS A 60 15.51 -2.28 -13.74
C LYS A 60 15.88 -3.64 -14.30
N ALA A 61 15.15 -4.10 -15.30
CA ALA A 61 15.53 -5.27 -16.09
C ALA A 61 16.93 -5.08 -16.73
N ARG A 62 17.71 -6.16 -16.82
CA ARG A 62 19.02 -6.17 -17.53
C ARG A 62 18.96 -7.12 -18.73
N ILE A 63 18.40 -6.63 -19.84
CA ILE A 63 18.30 -7.38 -21.10
C ILE A 63 19.33 -6.85 -22.10
N LYS A 64 20.23 -7.71 -22.57
CA LYS A 64 21.24 -7.36 -23.59
C LYS A 64 20.52 -6.83 -24.85
N GLY A 65 20.90 -5.65 -25.35
CA GLY A 65 20.34 -5.08 -26.59
C GLY A 65 19.03 -4.28 -26.45
N ALA A 66 18.33 -4.31 -25.31
CA ALA A 66 17.04 -3.62 -25.12
C ALA A 66 17.15 -2.18 -24.55
N THR A 67 18.26 -1.48 -24.78
CA THR A 67 18.69 -0.32 -23.95
C THR A 67 17.76 0.90 -23.96
N ARG A 68 16.97 1.14 -25.01
CA ARG A 68 16.08 2.32 -25.08
C ARG A 68 14.80 2.14 -24.23
N TRP A 69 14.14 1.00 -24.34
CA TRP A 69 12.94 0.68 -23.56
C TRP A 69 13.27 0.56 -22.07
N MET A 70 14.37 -0.11 -21.73
CA MET A 70 14.83 -0.23 -20.33
C MET A 70 15.18 1.12 -19.67
N LYS A 71 15.57 2.14 -20.45
CA LYS A 71 15.80 3.49 -19.92
C LYS A 71 14.52 4.17 -19.45
N LYS A 72 13.39 3.93 -20.12
CA LYS A 72 12.09 4.51 -19.76
C LYS A 72 11.39 3.78 -18.62
N GLN A 73 11.65 2.47 -18.43
CA GLN A 73 11.07 1.63 -17.36
C GLN A 73 11.18 2.19 -15.92
N ALA A 74 12.04 3.18 -15.69
CA ALA A 74 12.19 3.86 -14.40
C ALA A 74 12.34 5.39 -14.54
N ALA A 75 11.79 5.97 -15.61
CA ALA A 75 11.82 7.41 -15.84
C ALA A 75 10.57 8.07 -15.27
N TYR A 76 10.77 9.24 -14.68
CA TYR A 76 9.74 10.04 -14.03
C TYR A 76 9.48 11.31 -14.84
N GLU A 77 8.26 11.85 -14.75
CA GLU A 77 7.92 13.15 -15.32
C GLU A 77 8.77 14.27 -14.70
N PRO A 78 9.19 15.28 -15.49
CA PRO A 78 9.82 16.48 -14.96
C PRO A 78 8.91 17.18 -13.95
N CYS A 79 9.49 17.61 -12.84
CA CYS A 79 8.81 18.36 -11.81
C CYS A 79 8.77 19.84 -12.13
N THR A 80 7.70 20.52 -11.72
CA THR A 80 7.64 21.98 -11.67
C THR A 80 7.72 22.43 -10.21
N CYS A 81 8.56 23.41 -9.89
CA CYS A 81 8.60 23.99 -8.55
C CYS A 81 7.32 24.80 -8.30
N PRO A 82 6.56 24.55 -7.23
CA PRO A 82 5.36 25.33 -6.92
C PRO A 82 5.70 26.76 -6.46
N GLY A 83 6.90 26.98 -5.91
CA GLY A 83 7.33 28.28 -5.44
C GLY A 83 7.77 29.24 -6.55
N CYS A 84 8.38 28.74 -7.63
CA CYS A 84 8.94 29.59 -8.69
C CYS A 84 8.61 29.15 -10.12
N GLY A 85 7.90 28.05 -10.33
CA GLY A 85 7.54 27.52 -11.64
C GLY A 85 8.70 26.85 -12.41
N ALA A 86 9.88 26.71 -11.82
CA ALA A 86 11.02 26.15 -12.54
C ALA A 86 10.92 24.62 -12.69
N GLU A 87 11.27 24.11 -13.88
CA GLU A 87 11.32 22.67 -14.16
C GLU A 87 12.64 22.02 -13.72
N PHE A 88 12.57 20.79 -13.20
CA PHE A 88 13.73 19.97 -12.85
C PHE A 88 13.38 18.47 -12.81
N ASN A 89 14.39 17.62 -12.97
CA ASN A 89 14.21 16.17 -12.92
C ASN A 89 14.27 15.68 -11.47
N ALA A 90 13.32 14.83 -11.07
CA ALA A 90 13.40 14.13 -9.80
C ALA A 90 14.26 12.86 -9.93
N ASP A 91 14.99 12.54 -8.86
CA ASP A 91 15.84 11.34 -8.79
C ASP A 91 15.05 10.10 -8.33
N THR A 92 13.85 10.31 -7.76
CA THR A 92 12.93 9.27 -7.26
C THR A 92 11.47 9.67 -7.52
N SER A 93 10.59 8.67 -7.58
CA SER A 93 9.12 8.81 -7.68
C SER A 93 8.56 9.83 -6.69
N GLN A 94 9.08 9.80 -5.46
CA GLN A 94 8.70 10.69 -4.39
C GLN A 94 9.96 11.17 -3.68
N SER A 95 10.19 12.48 -3.73
CA SER A 95 11.22 13.13 -2.95
C SER A 95 10.73 14.50 -2.48
N ILE A 96 11.07 14.82 -1.23
CA ILE A 96 11.12 16.22 -0.80
C ILE A 96 12.36 16.79 -1.44
N GLN A 97 12.19 17.65 -2.45
CA GLN A 97 13.31 18.29 -3.12
C GLN A 97 13.35 19.76 -2.79
N SER A 98 14.53 20.25 -2.44
CA SER A 98 14.78 21.69 -2.38
C SER A 98 14.97 22.22 -3.79
N CYS A 99 14.12 23.16 -4.20
CA CYS A 99 14.25 23.81 -5.49
C CYS A 99 15.59 24.55 -5.56
N LYS A 100 16.45 24.15 -6.51
CA LYS A 100 17.76 24.79 -6.74
C LYS A 100 17.69 26.29 -7.09
N TYR A 101 16.51 26.79 -7.49
CA TYR A 101 16.33 28.18 -7.90
C TYR A 101 15.80 29.06 -6.76
N CYS A 102 14.75 28.64 -6.05
CA CYS A 102 14.11 29.47 -5.01
C CYS A 102 14.28 28.95 -3.59
N GLY A 103 14.91 27.78 -3.40
CA GLY A 103 15.11 27.16 -2.09
C GLY A 103 13.83 26.64 -1.42
N ALA A 104 12.67 26.71 -2.08
CA ALA A 104 11.43 26.10 -1.59
C ALA A 104 11.61 24.58 -1.60
N GLU A 105 11.38 23.93 -0.47
CA GLU A 105 11.25 22.47 -0.47
C GLU A 105 9.86 22.15 -0.98
N SER A 106 9.72 21.09 -1.74
CA SER A 106 8.42 20.68 -2.25
C SER A 106 8.38 19.18 -2.29
N LYS A 107 7.29 18.59 -1.79
CA LYS A 107 7.02 17.19 -2.03
C LYS A 107 6.51 17.09 -3.46
N LEU A 108 7.30 16.43 -4.30
CA LEU A 108 6.96 16.21 -5.69
C LEU A 108 6.51 14.77 -5.82
N GLU A 109 5.28 14.60 -6.32
CA GLU A 109 4.76 13.30 -6.69
C GLU A 109 4.99 13.13 -8.17
N THR A 110 6.13 12.55 -8.52
CA THR A 110 6.42 12.27 -9.92
C THR A 110 5.77 10.99 -10.38
N ARG A 111 5.19 11.05 -11.56
CA ARG A 111 4.53 9.92 -12.19
C ARG A 111 5.53 9.21 -13.08
N LEU A 112 5.37 7.90 -13.18
CA LEU A 112 6.10 7.12 -14.16
C LEU A 112 5.67 7.58 -15.56
N LEU A 113 6.66 7.88 -16.40
CA LEU A 113 6.40 8.22 -17.79
C LEU A 113 5.74 7.02 -18.49
N PRO A 114 4.66 7.22 -19.25
CA PRO A 114 4.04 6.13 -19.98
C PRO A 114 4.99 5.63 -21.08
N ILE A 115 4.96 4.32 -21.32
CA ILE A 115 5.57 3.70 -22.50
C ILE A 115 4.45 3.53 -23.52
N THR A 116 4.61 4.14 -24.70
CA THR A 116 3.60 4.10 -25.77
C THR A 116 4.13 3.38 -27.01
N THR A 117 3.29 3.26 -28.06
CA THR A 117 3.73 2.71 -29.34
C THR A 117 4.83 3.54 -30.02
N ASP A 118 5.04 4.79 -29.62
CA ASP A 118 6.12 5.63 -30.16
C ASP A 118 7.49 5.27 -29.56
N ASP A 119 7.50 4.55 -28.45
CA ASP A 119 8.70 4.10 -27.75
C ASP A 119 9.15 2.70 -28.13
N VAL A 120 8.27 1.94 -28.77
CA VAL A 120 8.44 0.53 -29.08
C VAL A 120 8.21 0.34 -30.57
N ALA A 121 9.22 -0.15 -31.28
CA ALA A 121 9.08 -0.44 -32.71
C ALA A 121 7.89 -1.39 -32.95
N GLU A 122 7.19 -1.20 -34.06
CA GLU A 122 6.09 -2.09 -34.44
C GLU A 122 6.62 -3.53 -34.58
N PRO A 123 5.94 -4.53 -33.99
CA PRO A 123 6.37 -5.92 -34.12
C PRO A 123 6.38 -6.34 -35.59
N GLN A 124 7.31 -7.23 -35.94
CA GLN A 124 7.48 -7.71 -37.31
C GLN A 124 6.84 -9.10 -37.50
N GLU A 125 6.42 -9.39 -38.73
CA GLU A 125 6.08 -10.77 -39.10
C GLU A 125 7.33 -11.65 -38.94
N ARG A 126 7.18 -12.74 -38.19
CA ARG A 126 8.21 -13.76 -37.98
C ARG A 126 7.77 -15.09 -38.56
N THR A 127 8.76 -15.91 -38.89
CA THR A 127 8.55 -17.23 -39.47
C THR A 127 8.81 -18.36 -38.46
N ARG A 128 8.31 -19.56 -38.78
CA ARG A 128 8.60 -20.77 -37.98
C ARG A 128 10.11 -21.06 -37.92
N ALA A 129 10.83 -20.84 -39.02
CA ALA A 129 12.28 -20.97 -39.08
C ALA A 129 12.99 -19.97 -38.17
N ASP A 130 12.52 -18.72 -38.06
CA ASP A 130 13.10 -17.74 -37.13
C ASP A 130 13.00 -18.23 -35.68
N ALA A 131 11.83 -18.77 -35.30
CA ALA A 131 11.62 -19.30 -33.95
C ALA A 131 12.53 -20.50 -33.66
N GLU A 132 12.70 -21.40 -34.63
CA GLU A 132 13.60 -22.54 -34.52
C GLU A 132 15.07 -22.10 -34.46
N ASN A 133 15.46 -21.11 -35.28
CA ASN A 133 16.81 -20.55 -35.26
C ASN A 133 17.12 -19.87 -33.91
N GLN A 134 16.17 -19.13 -33.34
CA GLN A 134 16.33 -18.56 -32.00
C GLN A 134 16.45 -19.63 -30.91
N ARG A 135 15.63 -20.69 -30.94
CA ARG A 135 15.74 -21.82 -30.01
C ARG A 135 17.11 -22.50 -30.07
N ARG A 136 17.72 -22.51 -31.26
CA ARG A 136 19.07 -23.03 -31.51
C ARG A 136 20.19 -22.01 -31.27
N GLY A 137 19.89 -20.82 -30.72
CA GLY A 137 20.86 -19.75 -30.46
C GLY A 137 21.52 -19.17 -31.72
N ARG A 138 20.86 -19.26 -32.87
CA ARG A 138 21.38 -18.79 -34.17
C ARG A 138 21.01 -17.33 -34.48
N ILE A 139 20.20 -16.72 -33.63
CA ILE A 139 19.73 -15.33 -33.76
C ILE A 139 20.01 -14.62 -32.43
N ASP A 140 20.87 -13.60 -32.45
CA ASP A 140 21.09 -12.68 -31.32
C ASP A 140 20.01 -11.59 -31.33
N TYR A 141 18.76 -12.02 -31.08
CA TYR A 141 17.60 -11.15 -30.97
C TYR A 141 17.05 -11.25 -29.55
N PRO A 142 16.91 -10.12 -28.83
CA PRO A 142 16.63 -10.13 -27.40
C PRO A 142 15.20 -10.53 -27.04
N TRP A 143 14.28 -10.57 -28.01
CA TRP A 143 12.86 -10.83 -27.80
C TRP A 143 12.45 -12.19 -28.35
N SER A 144 11.53 -12.87 -27.69
CA SER A 144 10.95 -14.14 -28.15
C SER A 144 10.30 -13.96 -29.52
N ILE A 145 10.79 -14.71 -30.52
CA ILE A 145 10.25 -14.69 -31.87
C ILE A 145 8.78 -15.11 -31.88
N SER A 146 8.41 -16.10 -31.06
CA SER A 146 7.03 -16.54 -30.92
C SER A 146 6.16 -15.49 -30.22
N GLY A 147 6.72 -14.76 -29.25
CA GLY A 147 6.04 -13.67 -28.55
C GLY A 147 5.77 -12.47 -29.46
N GLU A 148 6.77 -12.03 -30.24
CA GLU A 148 6.57 -10.94 -31.20
C GLU A 148 5.59 -11.33 -32.31
N GLN A 149 5.68 -12.56 -32.84
CA GLN A 149 4.74 -13.05 -33.84
C GLN A 149 3.30 -13.03 -33.33
N LEU A 150 3.08 -13.34 -32.06
CA LEU A 150 1.76 -13.28 -31.44
C LEU A 150 1.20 -11.86 -31.49
N VAL A 151 1.99 -10.85 -31.10
CA VAL A 151 1.55 -9.45 -31.15
C VAL A 151 1.33 -8.99 -32.60
N TRP A 152 2.22 -9.37 -33.53
CA TRP A 152 2.06 -9.06 -34.94
C TRP A 152 0.77 -9.65 -35.53
N ARG A 153 0.48 -10.94 -35.25
CA ARG A 153 -0.76 -11.60 -35.67
C ARG A 153 -1.98 -10.88 -35.09
N LEU A 154 -1.93 -10.50 -33.82
CA LEU A 154 -3.03 -9.80 -33.16
C LEU A 154 -3.31 -8.43 -33.79
N LEU A 155 -2.28 -7.72 -34.24
CA LEU A 155 -2.41 -6.43 -34.92
C LEU A 155 -2.94 -6.53 -36.36
N HIS A 156 -2.51 -7.55 -37.09
CA HIS A 156 -2.68 -7.60 -38.55
C HIS A 156 -3.74 -8.59 -39.04
N GLU A 157 -4.23 -9.48 -38.18
CA GLU A 157 -5.30 -10.41 -38.55
C GLU A 157 -6.62 -9.65 -38.76
N PRO A 158 -7.20 -9.64 -39.98
CA PRO A 158 -8.43 -8.89 -40.25
C PRO A 158 -9.69 -9.51 -39.64
N ASP A 159 -9.75 -10.83 -39.48
CA ASP A 159 -10.93 -11.51 -38.97
C ASP A 159 -10.99 -11.50 -37.43
N ALA A 160 -12.10 -11.02 -36.88
CA ALA A 160 -12.28 -10.91 -35.44
C ALA A 160 -12.32 -12.28 -34.75
N GLY A 161 -12.88 -13.31 -35.40
CA GLY A 161 -12.92 -14.67 -34.84
C GLY A 161 -11.52 -15.27 -34.72
N THR A 162 -10.71 -15.10 -35.76
CA THR A 162 -9.32 -15.52 -35.79
C THR A 162 -8.50 -14.73 -34.77
N ARG A 163 -8.70 -13.41 -34.63
CA ARG A 163 -8.05 -12.61 -33.57
C ARG A 163 -8.39 -13.09 -32.16
N VAL A 164 -9.63 -13.51 -31.90
CA VAL A 164 -10.00 -14.10 -30.60
C VAL A 164 -9.18 -15.36 -30.32
N ASN A 165 -9.04 -16.25 -31.30
CA ASN A 165 -8.23 -17.46 -31.17
C ASN A 165 -6.72 -17.14 -31.03
N VAL A 166 -6.22 -16.11 -31.73
CA VAL A 166 -4.84 -15.61 -31.57
C VAL A 166 -4.64 -15.04 -30.15
N ALA A 167 -5.54 -14.18 -29.66
CA ALA A 167 -5.47 -13.62 -28.31
C ALA A 167 -5.47 -14.72 -27.24
N SER A 168 -6.16 -15.85 -27.48
CA SER A 168 -6.18 -17.00 -26.57
C SER A 168 -4.80 -17.63 -26.31
N TYR A 169 -3.77 -17.33 -27.12
CA TYR A 169 -2.41 -17.76 -26.84
C TYR A 169 -1.84 -17.14 -25.56
N TYR A 170 -2.30 -15.97 -25.12
CA TYR A 170 -1.94 -15.41 -23.81
C TYR A 170 -2.43 -16.28 -22.63
N ASN A 171 -3.34 -17.24 -22.87
CA ASN A 171 -3.67 -18.26 -21.88
C ASN A 171 -2.45 -19.11 -21.47
N LYS A 172 -1.43 -19.21 -22.33
CA LYS A 172 -0.23 -20.04 -22.11
C LYS A 172 0.90 -19.18 -21.54
N TRP A 173 1.42 -19.57 -20.38
CA TRP A 173 2.53 -18.88 -19.68
C TRP A 173 3.82 -18.72 -20.50
N ILE A 174 4.04 -19.55 -21.53
CA ILE A 174 5.20 -19.41 -22.43
C ILE A 174 5.24 -18.09 -23.21
N TYR A 175 4.11 -17.38 -23.32
CA TYR A 175 4.02 -16.05 -23.94
C TYR A 175 4.00 -14.91 -22.91
N ILE A 176 4.19 -15.21 -21.63
CA ILE A 176 4.21 -14.22 -20.54
C ILE A 176 5.68 -14.04 -20.14
N ASP A 177 6.34 -13.09 -20.80
CA ASP A 177 7.77 -12.83 -20.65
C ASP A 177 8.08 -11.35 -20.91
N HIS A 178 9.38 -11.01 -20.92
CA HIS A 178 9.85 -9.67 -21.29
C HIS A 178 9.43 -9.22 -22.69
N THR A 179 9.17 -10.15 -23.62
CA THR A 179 8.70 -9.83 -24.97
C THR A 179 7.28 -9.30 -24.93
N ALA A 180 6.41 -9.98 -24.19
CA ALA A 180 5.04 -9.52 -23.98
C ALA A 180 5.02 -8.17 -23.24
N ALA A 181 5.86 -7.98 -22.21
CA ALA A 181 5.99 -6.67 -21.54
C ALA A 181 6.53 -5.57 -22.47
N HIS A 182 7.50 -5.89 -23.33
CA HIS A 182 8.07 -4.94 -24.30
C HIS A 182 7.04 -4.47 -25.32
N PHE A 183 6.31 -5.41 -25.93
CA PHE A 183 5.30 -5.12 -26.95
C PHE A 183 3.91 -4.83 -26.39
N LEU A 184 3.75 -4.77 -25.07
CA LEU A 184 2.47 -4.48 -24.42
C LEU A 184 1.79 -3.20 -24.93
N PRO A 185 2.48 -2.07 -25.24
CA PRO A 185 1.82 -0.90 -25.82
C PRO A 185 1.06 -1.20 -27.13
N TRP A 186 1.58 -2.11 -27.95
CA TRP A 186 0.92 -2.55 -29.18
C TRP A 186 -0.28 -3.47 -28.90
N THR A 187 -0.14 -4.40 -27.95
CA THR A 187 -1.26 -5.24 -27.49
C THR A 187 -2.37 -4.39 -26.88
N LEU A 188 -2.04 -3.39 -26.05
CA LEU A 188 -3.00 -2.43 -25.49
C LEU A 188 -3.72 -1.62 -26.57
N ARG A 189 -3.02 -1.24 -27.65
CA ARG A 189 -3.66 -0.59 -28.80
C ARG A 189 -4.71 -1.48 -29.46
N VAL A 190 -4.47 -2.80 -29.55
CA VAL A 190 -5.50 -3.75 -30.03
C VAL A 190 -6.64 -3.84 -29.03
N ILE A 191 -6.36 -4.13 -27.75
CA ILE A 191 -7.37 -4.24 -26.68
C ILE A 191 -8.30 -3.02 -26.68
N GLN A 192 -7.73 -1.82 -26.78
CA GLN A 192 -8.47 -0.56 -26.72
C GLN A 192 -9.38 -0.33 -27.92
N ARG A 193 -9.00 -0.80 -29.12
CA ARG A 193 -9.70 -0.50 -30.38
C ARG A 193 -10.60 -1.62 -30.90
N ASP A 194 -10.38 -2.85 -30.45
CA ASP A 194 -11.07 -4.02 -30.98
C ASP A 194 -12.42 -4.28 -30.29
N VAL A 195 -13.12 -5.30 -30.78
CA VAL A 195 -14.33 -5.82 -30.15
C VAL A 195 -14.01 -6.40 -28.76
N ASP A 196 -14.98 -6.34 -27.86
CA ASP A 196 -14.80 -6.77 -26.46
C ASP A 196 -14.31 -8.23 -26.38
N ALA A 197 -14.73 -9.11 -27.29
CA ALA A 197 -14.26 -10.49 -27.33
C ALA A 197 -12.74 -10.64 -27.49
N VAL A 198 -12.11 -9.83 -28.33
CA VAL A 198 -10.65 -9.81 -28.48
C VAL A 198 -10.02 -9.13 -27.27
N ALA A 199 -10.58 -8.00 -26.84
CA ALA A 199 -10.08 -7.21 -25.71
C ALA A 199 -9.98 -8.04 -24.41
N PHE A 200 -11.04 -8.76 -24.03
CA PHE A 200 -11.05 -9.60 -22.83
C PHE A 200 -10.03 -10.73 -22.90
N MET A 201 -9.86 -11.37 -24.06
CA MET A 201 -8.90 -12.47 -24.21
C MET A 201 -7.45 -11.97 -24.21
N ALA A 202 -7.19 -10.82 -24.83
CA ALA A 202 -5.85 -10.26 -24.90
C ALA A 202 -5.43 -9.56 -23.60
N ALA A 203 -6.37 -9.00 -22.83
CA ALA A 203 -6.06 -8.28 -21.60
C ALA A 203 -5.44 -9.16 -20.50
N ASP A 204 -5.70 -10.48 -20.51
CA ASP A 204 -5.10 -11.47 -19.60
C ASP A 204 -3.56 -11.41 -19.55
N VAL A 205 -2.91 -10.91 -20.62
CA VAL A 205 -1.47 -10.65 -20.63
C VAL A 205 -1.03 -9.68 -19.53
N ILE A 206 -1.85 -8.66 -19.21
CA ILE A 206 -1.53 -7.63 -18.22
C ILE A 206 -1.49 -8.27 -16.84
N GLY A 207 -2.56 -8.96 -16.44
CA GLY A 207 -2.64 -9.62 -15.15
C GLY A 207 -1.57 -10.69 -14.98
N LYS A 208 -1.33 -11.49 -16.02
CA LYS A 208 -0.28 -12.52 -15.98
C LYS A 208 1.12 -11.97 -15.88
N LEU A 209 1.44 -10.88 -16.60
CA LEU A 209 2.74 -10.23 -16.45
C LEU A 209 2.92 -9.64 -15.04
N LEU A 210 1.84 -9.19 -14.40
CA LEU A 210 1.87 -8.74 -13.01
C LEU A 210 2.01 -9.92 -12.02
N CYS A 211 1.46 -11.09 -12.34
CA CYS A 211 1.51 -12.29 -11.49
C CYS A 211 2.66 -13.26 -11.81
N GLU A 212 3.55 -12.95 -12.77
CA GLU A 212 4.59 -13.87 -13.24
C GLU A 212 5.64 -14.18 -12.15
N GLY A 213 5.92 -13.20 -11.28
CA GLY A 213 6.87 -13.32 -10.17
C GLY A 213 8.22 -12.65 -10.43
N ASP A 214 8.52 -12.22 -11.66
CA ASP A 214 9.66 -11.37 -11.97
C ASP A 214 9.36 -9.88 -11.68
N PRO A 215 9.96 -9.29 -10.64
CA PRO A 215 9.71 -7.89 -10.25
C PRO A 215 10.17 -6.87 -11.31
N THR A 216 10.95 -7.29 -12.30
CA THR A 216 11.43 -6.41 -13.38
C THR A 216 10.40 -6.23 -14.51
N LEU A 217 9.31 -7.01 -14.51
CA LEU A 217 8.22 -6.86 -15.47
C LEU A 217 7.24 -5.74 -15.09
N TRP A 218 6.90 -5.62 -13.80
CA TRP A 218 5.86 -4.72 -13.32
C TRP A 218 6.05 -3.25 -13.72
N PRO A 219 7.26 -2.65 -13.66
CA PRO A 219 7.44 -1.25 -14.05
C PRO A 219 7.05 -1.00 -15.51
N GLY A 220 7.45 -1.91 -16.42
CA GLY A 220 7.10 -1.82 -17.83
C GLY A 220 5.61 -2.01 -18.08
N VAL A 221 4.97 -2.93 -17.36
CA VAL A 221 3.53 -3.18 -17.46
C VAL A 221 2.73 -1.96 -16.99
N ILE A 222 3.02 -1.45 -15.80
CA ILE A 222 2.33 -0.30 -15.22
C ILE A 222 2.51 0.93 -16.12
N GLN A 223 3.72 1.18 -16.63
CA GLN A 223 3.97 2.29 -17.56
C GLN A 223 3.24 2.15 -18.90
N ALA A 224 3.19 0.95 -19.47
CA ALA A 224 2.43 0.72 -20.69
C ALA A 224 0.93 0.93 -20.46
N VAL A 225 0.38 0.40 -19.36
CA VAL A 225 -1.03 0.58 -18.98
C VAL A 225 -1.35 2.05 -18.70
N ARG A 226 -0.44 2.82 -18.08
CA ARG A 226 -0.59 4.28 -17.91
C ARG A 226 -0.76 5.02 -19.24
N GLY A 227 -0.22 4.48 -20.35
CA GLY A 227 -0.41 5.05 -21.68
C GLY A 227 -1.87 5.01 -22.20
N VAL A 228 -2.73 4.20 -21.58
CA VAL A 228 -4.13 4.00 -22.02
C VAL A 228 -5.17 4.12 -20.90
N VAL A 229 -4.80 3.93 -19.63
CA VAL A 229 -5.76 3.91 -18.50
C VAL A 229 -6.38 5.29 -18.22
N PHE A 230 -5.75 6.36 -18.70
CA PHE A 230 -6.26 7.73 -18.66
C PHE A 230 -7.00 8.12 -19.96
N ASP A 231 -7.38 7.16 -20.80
CA ASP A 231 -8.31 7.39 -21.90
C ASP A 231 -9.75 7.37 -21.37
N ALA A 232 -10.54 8.40 -21.73
CA ALA A 232 -11.96 8.51 -21.44
C ALA A 232 -12.82 7.41 -22.10
N ASN A 233 -12.22 6.51 -22.88
CA ASN A 233 -12.85 5.31 -23.46
C ASN A 233 -12.13 4.01 -23.06
N VAL A 234 -11.28 4.02 -22.02
CA VAL A 234 -10.53 2.82 -21.60
C VAL A 234 -11.46 1.62 -21.42
N LYS A 235 -11.05 0.47 -21.97
CA LYS A 235 -11.80 -0.78 -21.80
C LYS A 235 -11.73 -1.25 -20.34
N PRO A 236 -12.86 -1.63 -19.71
CA PRO A 236 -12.88 -2.10 -18.33
C PRO A 236 -11.97 -3.30 -18.04
N CYS A 237 -11.72 -4.17 -19.03
CA CYS A 237 -10.82 -5.32 -18.88
C CYS A 237 -9.38 -4.90 -18.58
N ILE A 238 -8.87 -3.80 -19.15
CA ILE A 238 -7.52 -3.29 -18.84
C ILE A 238 -7.40 -2.96 -17.35
N VAL A 239 -8.43 -2.30 -16.81
CA VAL A 239 -8.50 -1.87 -15.42
C VAL A 239 -8.63 -3.06 -14.46
N GLN A 240 -9.44 -4.06 -14.82
CA GLN A 240 -9.58 -5.28 -14.01
C GLN A 240 -8.31 -6.13 -14.00
N GLU A 241 -7.59 -6.22 -15.12
CA GLU A 241 -6.34 -6.97 -15.18
C GLU A 241 -5.21 -6.29 -14.39
N LEU A 242 -5.19 -4.95 -14.37
CA LEU A 242 -4.30 -4.19 -13.48
C LEU A 242 -4.58 -4.50 -12.00
N ALA A 243 -5.81 -4.85 -11.64
CA ALA A 243 -6.20 -5.22 -10.28
C ALA A 243 -5.76 -6.63 -9.86
N LEU A 244 -5.16 -7.42 -10.77
CA LEU A 244 -4.59 -8.73 -10.43
C LEU A 244 -3.16 -8.63 -9.89
N GLY A 245 -2.51 -7.47 -10.04
CA GLY A 245 -1.15 -7.25 -9.54
C GLY A 245 -1.04 -7.05 -8.03
N GLU A 246 0.11 -6.54 -7.61
CA GLU A 246 0.40 -6.18 -6.22
C GLU A 246 0.02 -4.72 -5.91
N GLY A 247 0.31 -4.27 -4.70
CA GLY A 247 -0.04 -2.96 -4.15
C GLY A 247 0.53 -1.80 -4.97
N VAL A 248 1.55 -2.07 -5.79
CA VAL A 248 2.12 -1.12 -6.77
C VAL A 248 1.07 -0.59 -7.75
N CYS A 249 0.00 -1.34 -8.00
CA CYS A 249 -1.07 -0.97 -8.91
C CYS A 249 -2.10 -0.01 -8.28
N VAL A 250 -2.18 0.05 -6.94
CA VAL A 250 -3.20 0.84 -6.22
C VAL A 250 -3.15 2.31 -6.62
N LYS A 251 -1.95 2.91 -6.65
CA LYS A 251 -1.78 4.33 -7.02
C LYS A 251 -2.30 4.62 -8.41
N THR A 252 -1.94 3.78 -9.39
CA THR A 252 -2.38 3.94 -10.78
C THR A 252 -3.89 3.80 -10.93
N LEU A 253 -4.52 2.87 -10.20
CA LEU A 253 -5.97 2.69 -10.22
C LEU A 253 -6.71 3.87 -9.57
N ILE A 254 -6.20 4.40 -8.44
CA ILE A 254 -6.80 5.61 -7.83
C ILE A 254 -6.60 6.81 -8.76
N ASP A 255 -5.41 7.01 -9.33
CA ASP A 255 -5.15 8.07 -10.32
C ASP A 255 -6.15 7.99 -11.49
N ALA A 256 -6.38 6.79 -12.03
CA ALA A 256 -7.29 6.55 -13.14
C ALA A 256 -8.74 6.87 -12.76
N ALA A 257 -9.15 6.48 -11.54
CA ALA A 257 -10.48 6.79 -11.03
C ALA A 257 -10.70 8.30 -10.84
N GLU A 258 -9.72 9.01 -10.27
CA GLU A 258 -9.77 10.47 -10.10
C GLU A 258 -9.83 11.18 -11.45
N TYR A 259 -9.01 10.75 -12.40
CA TYR A 259 -9.02 11.29 -13.75
C TYR A 259 -10.37 11.08 -14.43
N ALA A 260 -10.92 9.86 -14.41
CA ALA A 260 -12.21 9.55 -15.00
C ALA A 260 -13.34 10.36 -14.34
N ALA A 261 -13.34 10.45 -13.01
CA ALA A 261 -14.32 11.24 -12.26
C ALA A 261 -14.22 12.74 -12.56
N GLY A 262 -13.01 13.30 -12.63
CA GLY A 262 -12.77 14.71 -12.97
C GLY A 262 -13.21 15.09 -14.38
N ASN A 263 -13.24 14.12 -15.30
CA ASN A 263 -13.75 14.29 -16.67
C ASN A 263 -15.23 13.88 -16.83
N GLY A 264 -15.93 13.55 -15.74
CA GLY A 264 -17.35 13.17 -15.78
C GLY A 264 -17.62 11.77 -16.34
N VAL A 265 -16.59 10.93 -16.53
CA VAL A 265 -16.70 9.58 -17.08
C VAL A 265 -16.81 8.55 -15.95
N LEU A 266 -17.89 8.66 -15.17
CA LEU A 266 -18.08 7.85 -13.97
C LEU A 266 -18.07 6.34 -14.24
N GLY A 267 -18.58 5.91 -15.40
CA GLY A 267 -18.55 4.51 -15.83
C GLY A 267 -17.14 3.89 -15.91
N GLN A 268 -16.08 4.70 -15.94
CA GLN A 268 -14.68 4.25 -15.87
C GLN A 268 -14.06 4.42 -14.49
N ALA A 269 -14.54 5.38 -13.70
CA ALA A 269 -14.11 5.50 -12.31
C ALA A 269 -14.50 4.25 -11.51
N TRP A 270 -15.68 3.68 -11.74
CA TRP A 270 -16.17 2.53 -10.97
C TRP A 270 -15.33 1.27 -11.14
N PRO A 271 -15.01 0.81 -12.38
CA PRO A 271 -14.12 -0.32 -12.56
C PRO A 271 -12.74 -0.12 -11.93
N ALA A 272 -12.21 1.11 -11.92
CA ALA A 272 -10.91 1.40 -11.32
C ALA A 272 -10.93 1.25 -9.80
N LEU A 273 -11.93 1.84 -9.14
CA LEU A 273 -12.13 1.70 -7.69
C LEU A 273 -12.49 0.26 -7.29
N TRP A 274 -13.27 -0.43 -8.13
CA TRP A 274 -13.51 -1.86 -7.96
C TRP A 274 -12.22 -2.67 -8.08
N GLY A 275 -11.33 -2.29 -9.00
CA GLY A 275 -9.98 -2.84 -9.10
C GLY A 275 -9.18 -2.66 -7.81
N VAL A 276 -9.21 -1.47 -7.20
CA VAL A 276 -8.55 -1.27 -5.90
C VAL A 276 -9.17 -2.15 -4.81
N GLN A 277 -10.49 -2.30 -4.79
CA GLN A 277 -11.16 -3.21 -3.87
C GLN A 277 -10.74 -4.67 -4.07
N THR A 278 -10.52 -5.10 -5.32
CA THR A 278 -9.99 -6.43 -5.66
C THR A 278 -8.57 -6.61 -5.15
N LEU A 279 -7.69 -5.61 -5.30
CA LEU A 279 -6.33 -5.62 -4.72
C LEU A 279 -6.39 -5.74 -3.19
N ILE A 280 -7.24 -4.95 -2.54
CA ILE A 280 -7.47 -5.06 -1.08
C ILE A 280 -7.95 -6.47 -0.72
N GLY A 281 -8.84 -7.09 -1.50
CA GLY A 281 -9.33 -8.44 -1.22
C GLY A 281 -8.30 -9.56 -1.39
N ARG A 282 -7.17 -9.30 -2.07
CA ARG A 282 -6.17 -10.32 -2.45
C ARG A 282 -4.83 -10.15 -1.74
N ASN A 283 -4.36 -8.92 -1.56
CA ASN A 283 -3.00 -8.63 -1.10
C ASN A 283 -2.95 -8.29 0.39
N PHE A 284 -3.27 -9.27 1.24
CA PHE A 284 -3.36 -9.10 2.71
C PHE A 284 -2.08 -8.57 3.36
N ASP A 285 -0.92 -9.05 2.90
CA ASP A 285 0.39 -8.66 3.44
C ASP A 285 0.72 -7.19 3.16
N GLU A 286 0.10 -6.61 2.14
CA GLU A 286 0.30 -5.21 1.74
C GLU A 286 -0.78 -4.27 2.30
N HIS A 287 -1.78 -4.79 3.04
CA HIS A 287 -2.84 -3.97 3.63
C HIS A 287 -2.31 -2.75 4.37
N PRO A 288 -1.25 -2.83 5.21
CA PRO A 288 -0.73 -1.64 5.89
C PRO A 288 -0.26 -0.55 4.92
N VAL A 289 0.38 -0.91 3.81
CA VAL A 289 0.88 0.05 2.82
C VAL A 289 -0.28 0.61 1.99
N ILE A 290 -1.20 -0.24 1.53
CA ILE A 290 -2.39 0.18 0.79
C ILE A 290 -3.24 1.13 1.65
N ALA A 291 -3.43 0.79 2.92
CA ALA A 291 -4.13 1.57 3.91
C ALA A 291 -3.51 2.97 4.10
N GLN A 292 -2.18 3.04 4.20
CA GLN A 292 -1.45 4.31 4.26
C GLN A 292 -1.57 5.11 2.97
N ILE A 293 -1.53 4.47 1.78
CA ILE A 293 -1.80 5.14 0.49
C ILE A 293 -3.18 5.80 0.53
N VAL A 294 -4.22 5.06 0.89
CA VAL A 294 -5.60 5.59 0.90
C VAL A 294 -5.75 6.73 1.92
N LEU A 295 -5.22 6.58 3.14
CA LEU A 295 -5.21 7.65 4.15
C LEU A 295 -4.50 8.90 3.63
N TYR A 296 -3.33 8.72 3.00
CA TYR A 296 -2.57 9.81 2.41
C TYR A 296 -3.37 10.54 1.32
N ARG A 297 -4.16 9.80 0.53
CA ARG A 297 -4.95 10.36 -0.56
C ARG A 297 -6.15 11.17 -0.08
N LEU A 298 -6.69 10.89 1.10
CA LEU A 298 -7.87 11.58 1.65
C LEU A 298 -7.77 13.10 1.68
N PHE A 299 -6.59 13.69 1.65
CA PHE A 299 -6.43 15.14 1.61
C PHE A 299 -6.88 15.78 0.29
N TYR A 300 -6.88 15.03 -0.81
CA TYR A 300 -7.15 15.58 -2.15
C TYR A 300 -8.19 14.79 -2.95
N LEU A 301 -8.56 13.59 -2.51
CA LEU A 301 -9.67 12.85 -3.13
C LEU A 301 -10.98 13.65 -3.07
N ASN A 302 -11.73 13.63 -4.15
CA ASN A 302 -13.01 14.31 -4.25
C ASN A 302 -14.10 13.43 -4.88
N GLY A 303 -15.34 13.86 -4.70
CA GLY A 303 -16.53 13.24 -5.29
C GLY A 303 -16.58 11.73 -5.02
N PRO A 304 -16.80 10.90 -6.06
CA PRO A 304 -17.00 9.48 -5.88
C PRO A 304 -15.79 8.71 -5.37
N VAL A 305 -14.57 9.16 -5.70
CA VAL A 305 -13.33 8.52 -5.22
C VAL A 305 -13.15 8.73 -3.72
N LEU A 306 -13.54 9.90 -3.21
CA LEU A 306 -13.61 10.14 -1.77
C LEU A 306 -14.67 9.23 -1.12
N GLY A 307 -15.86 9.12 -1.72
CA GLY A 307 -16.91 8.22 -1.24
C GLY A 307 -16.43 6.77 -1.12
N TRP A 308 -15.70 6.27 -2.12
CA TRP A 308 -15.05 4.96 -2.06
C TRP A 308 -14.01 4.89 -0.94
N ALA A 309 -13.09 5.84 -0.85
CA ALA A 309 -12.01 5.80 0.14
C ALA A 309 -12.58 5.77 1.56
N LEU A 310 -13.61 6.57 1.84
CA LEU A 310 -14.31 6.53 3.12
C LEU A 310 -14.95 5.15 3.35
N ASP A 311 -15.72 4.62 2.42
CA ASP A 311 -16.32 3.29 2.58
C ASP A 311 -15.27 2.19 2.77
N ALA A 312 -14.16 2.25 2.05
CA ALA A 312 -13.05 1.31 2.15
C ALA A 312 -12.40 1.36 3.54
N LEU A 313 -12.07 2.54 4.07
CA LEU A 313 -11.41 2.65 5.37
C LEU A 313 -12.29 2.14 6.52
N ARG A 314 -13.62 2.31 6.42
CA ARG A 314 -14.57 1.93 7.48
C ARG A 314 -15.11 0.51 7.37
N ASN A 315 -15.38 0.03 6.16
CA ASN A 315 -16.14 -1.22 5.93
C ASN A 315 -15.33 -2.31 5.21
N SER A 316 -14.07 -2.07 4.83
CA SER A 316 -13.23 -3.06 4.16
C SER A 316 -12.20 -3.71 5.09
N TYR A 317 -11.41 -4.62 4.52
CA TYR A 317 -10.27 -5.27 5.17
C TYR A 317 -9.17 -4.31 5.64
N LEU A 318 -9.18 -3.04 5.21
CA LEU A 318 -8.23 -2.03 5.67
C LEU A 318 -8.49 -1.58 7.12
N ARG A 319 -9.70 -1.79 7.66
CA ARG A 319 -10.04 -1.38 9.03
C ARG A 319 -9.10 -2.03 10.05
N GLY A 320 -8.46 -1.22 10.89
CA GLY A 320 -7.53 -1.69 11.92
C GLY A 320 -6.18 -2.22 11.40
N ARG A 321 -5.85 -2.01 10.12
CA ARG A 321 -4.56 -2.45 9.52
C ARG A 321 -3.51 -1.34 9.41
N TYR A 322 -3.78 -0.17 9.97
CA TYR A 322 -2.87 0.98 9.95
C TYR A 322 -1.88 0.89 11.12
N PRO A 323 -0.61 1.29 10.93
CA PRO A 323 0.22 1.67 12.07
C PRO A 323 -0.47 2.81 12.82
N ILE A 324 -0.70 2.62 14.12
CA ILE A 324 -1.56 3.52 14.90
C ILE A 324 -1.05 4.96 14.90
N GLU A 325 0.26 5.15 15.00
CA GLU A 325 0.91 6.46 14.95
C GLU A 325 0.69 7.17 13.62
N PHE A 326 0.71 6.41 12.52
CA PHE A 326 0.45 6.95 11.19
C PHE A 326 -1.01 7.40 11.08
N LEU A 327 -1.95 6.59 11.56
CA LEU A 327 -3.38 6.93 11.55
C LEU A 327 -3.66 8.15 12.43
N LEU A 328 -3.11 8.22 13.64
CA LEU A 328 -3.24 9.36 14.53
C LEU A 328 -2.74 10.64 13.87
N ARG A 329 -1.52 10.60 13.33
CA ARG A 329 -0.95 11.73 12.62
C ARG A 329 -1.80 12.14 11.41
N ALA A 330 -2.29 11.17 10.64
CA ALA A 330 -3.16 11.44 9.50
C ALA A 330 -4.48 12.10 9.94
N ILE A 331 -5.11 11.62 11.02
CA ILE A 331 -6.34 12.23 11.57
C ILE A 331 -6.06 13.64 12.09
N ASP A 332 -4.91 13.86 12.73
CA ASP A 332 -4.53 15.18 13.24
C ASP A 332 -4.32 16.19 12.11
N GLU A 333 -3.60 15.79 11.07
CA GLU A 333 -3.39 16.61 9.87
C GLU A 333 -4.72 16.85 9.11
N ILE A 334 -5.58 15.83 8.98
CA ILE A 334 -6.91 15.94 8.36
C ILE A 334 -7.84 16.82 9.19
N GLY A 335 -7.72 16.83 10.52
CA GLY A 335 -8.54 17.68 11.39
C GLY A 335 -8.35 19.17 11.14
N ALA A 336 -7.16 19.57 10.68
CA ALA A 336 -6.88 20.93 10.26
C ALA A 336 -7.38 21.25 8.85
N GLU A 337 -7.23 20.33 7.90
CA GLU A 337 -7.50 20.59 6.47
C GLU A 337 -8.91 20.21 6.00
N ARG A 338 -9.44 19.10 6.50
CA ARG A 338 -10.73 18.51 6.10
C ARG A 338 -11.49 17.98 7.33
N PRO A 339 -11.84 18.85 8.30
CA PRO A 339 -12.45 18.45 9.56
C PRO A 339 -13.71 17.58 9.39
N GLN A 340 -14.47 17.75 8.31
CA GLN A 340 -15.65 16.95 8.00
C GLN A 340 -15.38 15.45 7.82
N ILE A 341 -14.13 15.05 7.53
CA ILE A 341 -13.74 13.64 7.36
C ILE A 341 -13.38 12.98 8.71
N VAL A 342 -12.95 13.75 9.70
CA VAL A 342 -12.44 13.22 10.98
C VAL A 342 -13.40 12.26 11.68
N PRO A 343 -14.72 12.56 11.84
CA PRO A 343 -15.63 11.66 12.56
C PRO A 343 -15.66 10.24 11.98
N HIS A 344 -15.45 10.13 10.66
CA HIS A 344 -15.39 8.86 9.96
C HIS A 344 -14.08 8.10 10.22
N LEU A 345 -12.95 8.80 10.32
CA LEU A 345 -11.66 8.18 10.63
C LEU A 345 -11.55 7.73 12.08
N LEU A 346 -12.23 8.42 13.00
CA LEU A 346 -12.30 7.96 14.40
C LEU A 346 -12.93 6.57 14.52
N GLU A 347 -13.86 6.20 13.64
CA GLU A 347 -14.47 4.86 13.61
C GLU A 347 -13.51 3.76 13.09
N CYS A 348 -12.41 4.18 12.46
CA CYS A 348 -11.35 3.31 11.96
C CYS A 348 -10.32 2.97 13.05
N LEU A 349 -10.32 3.69 14.18
CA LEU A 349 -9.46 3.41 15.32
C LEU A 349 -9.88 2.10 15.98
N TYR A 350 -8.93 1.17 16.06
CA TYR A 350 -9.13 -0.10 16.71
C TYR A 350 -7.83 -0.53 17.39
N ILE A 351 -7.77 -0.36 18.71
CA ILE A 351 -6.70 -0.84 19.56
C ILE A 351 -7.27 -1.31 20.89
N GLY A 352 -6.63 -2.29 21.52
CA GLY A 352 -6.96 -2.72 22.88
C GLY A 352 -6.46 -1.73 23.94
N PRO A 353 -6.67 -2.05 25.23
CA PRO A 353 -5.99 -1.34 26.32
C PRO A 353 -4.47 -1.40 26.13
N ALA A 354 -3.74 -0.45 26.72
CA ALA A 354 -2.27 -0.47 26.71
C ALA A 354 -1.77 -1.76 27.39
N GLU A 355 -0.68 -2.35 26.90
CA GLU A 355 -0.10 -3.56 27.44
C GLU A 355 0.77 -3.29 28.68
N ASN A 356 1.38 -2.09 28.74
CA ASN A 356 2.27 -1.68 29.82
C ASN A 356 2.22 -0.16 30.07
N ALA A 357 2.86 0.27 31.16
CA ALA A 357 2.88 1.67 31.59
C ALA A 357 3.53 2.62 30.56
N ASP A 358 4.56 2.17 29.83
CA ASP A 358 5.25 3.00 28.84
C ASP A 358 4.39 3.24 27.60
N GLU A 359 3.65 2.23 27.15
CA GLU A 359 2.67 2.39 26.10
C GLU A 359 1.54 3.35 26.54
N PHE A 360 1.10 3.26 27.80
CA PHE A 360 0.09 4.19 28.32
C PHE A 360 0.62 5.64 28.38
N ARG A 361 1.86 5.86 28.84
CA ARG A 361 2.53 7.18 28.79
C ARG A 361 2.63 7.73 27.38
N LYS A 362 2.91 6.86 26.41
CA LYS A 362 2.94 7.23 24.99
C LYS A 362 1.56 7.65 24.47
N ARG A 363 0.49 6.99 24.92
CA ARG A 363 -0.90 7.41 24.62
C ARG A 363 -1.21 8.79 25.21
N LEU A 364 -0.76 9.08 26.44
CA LEU A 364 -0.88 10.41 27.05
C LEU A 364 -0.07 11.47 26.28
N SER A 365 1.12 11.12 25.78
CA SER A 365 1.93 12.06 24.97
C SER A 365 1.23 12.41 23.66
N TRP A 366 0.54 11.47 23.01
CA TRP A 366 -0.26 11.76 21.81
C TRP A 366 -1.34 12.81 22.05
N ILE A 367 -2.00 12.80 23.21
CA ILE A 367 -3.01 13.81 23.57
C ILE A 367 -2.38 15.20 23.65
N ARG A 368 -1.19 15.30 24.27
CA ARG A 368 -0.45 16.56 24.44
C ARG A 368 0.13 17.11 23.14
N GLU A 369 0.58 16.20 22.28
CA GLU A 369 1.25 16.54 21.04
C GLU A 369 0.27 16.84 19.89
N ALA A 370 -0.99 16.40 20.02
CA ALA A 370 -2.02 16.62 19.02
C ALA A 370 -2.28 18.13 18.78
N ILE A 371 -2.30 18.52 17.51
CA ILE A 371 -2.39 19.91 17.08
C ILE A 371 -3.86 20.32 16.85
N SER A 372 -4.63 19.47 16.19
CA SER A 372 -6.03 19.69 15.84
C SER A 372 -6.97 19.03 16.84
N TRP A 373 -8.26 19.43 16.78
CA TRP A 373 -9.31 18.74 17.52
C TRP A 373 -9.42 17.26 17.13
N GLY A 374 -9.15 16.92 15.86
CA GLY A 374 -9.24 15.56 15.36
C GLY A 374 -8.15 14.67 15.93
N GLY A 375 -6.92 15.18 16.02
CA GLY A 375 -5.81 14.49 16.68
C GLY A 375 -6.09 14.25 18.15
N LYS A 376 -6.63 15.25 18.85
CA LYS A 376 -7.04 15.13 20.26
C LYS A 376 -8.12 14.07 20.44
N ALA A 377 -9.21 14.16 19.67
CA ALA A 377 -10.29 13.19 19.70
C ALA A 377 -9.76 11.77 19.45
N ALA A 378 -8.91 11.59 18.45
CA ALA A 378 -8.31 10.30 18.13
C ALA A 378 -7.41 9.78 19.25
N ALA A 379 -6.59 10.62 19.87
CA ALA A 379 -5.74 10.22 20.99
C ALA A 379 -6.56 9.80 22.21
N PHE A 380 -7.65 10.52 22.52
CA PHE A 380 -8.58 10.13 23.60
C PHE A 380 -9.31 8.81 23.32
N GLU A 381 -9.71 8.53 22.07
CA GLU A 381 -10.28 7.23 21.70
C GLU A 381 -9.31 6.07 22.01
N LEU A 382 -8.01 6.31 21.97
CA LEU A 382 -7.00 5.29 22.24
C LEU A 382 -6.56 5.24 23.71
N LEU A 383 -7.03 6.12 24.60
CA LEU A 383 -6.47 6.22 25.95
C LEU A 383 -6.68 4.92 26.76
N TYR A 384 -7.92 4.43 26.86
CA TYR A 384 -8.30 3.28 27.70
C TYR A 384 -7.79 3.42 29.15
N THR A 385 -7.77 2.33 29.92
CA THR A 385 -7.34 2.30 31.32
C THR A 385 -5.85 1.96 31.43
N PRO A 386 -5.12 2.55 32.40
CA PRO A 386 -3.76 2.13 32.71
C PRO A 386 -3.69 0.61 32.99
N PRO A 387 -2.69 -0.11 32.47
CA PRO A 387 -2.56 -1.55 32.67
C PRO A 387 -2.02 -1.95 34.05
N VAL A 388 -1.41 -0.99 34.76
CA VAL A 388 -0.88 -1.14 36.10
C VAL A 388 -1.63 -0.21 37.05
N ASP A 389 -1.71 -0.60 38.32
CA ASP A 389 -2.21 0.27 39.39
C ASP A 389 -1.17 1.35 39.72
N ASP A 390 -0.95 2.26 38.76
CA ASP A 390 -0.10 3.42 38.88
C ASP A 390 -0.99 4.65 39.06
N ARG A 391 -1.15 5.05 40.32
CA ARG A 391 -1.99 6.17 40.70
C ARG A 391 -1.57 7.47 40.02
N ALA A 392 -0.27 7.71 39.82
CA ALA A 392 0.21 8.94 39.22
C ALA A 392 -0.18 9.02 37.74
N LEU A 393 -0.05 7.91 37.00
CA LEU A 393 -0.52 7.84 35.61
C LEU A 393 -2.04 8.00 35.49
N TYR A 394 -2.78 7.48 36.47
CA TYR A 394 -4.22 7.62 36.50
C TYR A 394 -4.66 9.07 36.75
N GLU A 395 -4.04 9.73 37.73
CA GLU A 395 -4.26 11.15 38.03
C GLU A 395 -3.91 12.03 36.81
N GLU A 396 -2.78 11.76 36.16
CA GLU A 396 -2.36 12.45 34.93
C GLU A 396 -3.36 12.30 33.77
N ALA A 397 -3.93 11.10 33.60
CA ALA A 397 -4.96 10.85 32.60
C ALA A 397 -6.27 11.61 32.90
N ILE A 398 -6.67 11.65 34.18
CA ILE A 398 -7.88 12.35 34.62
C ILE A 398 -7.72 13.87 34.49
N ASP A 399 -6.55 14.42 34.80
CA ASP A 399 -6.26 15.84 34.62
C ASP A 399 -6.40 16.25 33.14
N LEU A 400 -5.87 15.45 32.21
CA LEU A 400 -6.04 15.68 30.78
C LEU A 400 -7.50 15.54 30.34
N VAL A 401 -8.23 14.55 30.85
CA VAL A 401 -9.66 14.39 30.54
C VAL A 401 -10.47 15.62 30.99
N ASP A 402 -10.22 16.11 32.21
CA ASP A 402 -10.93 17.27 32.76
C ASP A 402 -10.63 18.57 32.00
N GLU A 403 -9.39 18.75 31.53
CA GLU A 403 -8.98 19.88 30.69
C GLU A 403 -9.79 19.96 29.40
N TYR A 404 -10.08 18.81 28.76
CA TYR A 404 -10.71 18.74 27.44
C TYR A 404 -12.19 18.34 27.47
N LEU A 405 -12.78 18.12 28.64
CA LEU A 405 -14.16 17.62 28.75
C LEU A 405 -15.20 18.55 28.10
N ASP A 406 -14.97 19.86 28.16
CA ASP A 406 -15.85 20.88 27.59
C ASP A 406 -15.46 21.28 26.15
N ASP A 407 -14.53 20.56 25.51
CA ASP A 407 -14.12 20.84 24.13
C ASP A 407 -15.31 20.60 23.18
N PRO A 408 -15.74 21.61 22.39
CA PRO A 408 -16.94 21.50 21.56
C PRO A 408 -16.82 20.50 20.40
N GLN A 409 -15.59 20.05 20.07
CA GLN A 409 -15.33 19.14 18.95
C GLN A 409 -14.80 17.78 19.42
N ALA A 410 -13.92 17.76 20.43
CA ALA A 410 -13.34 16.54 20.97
C ALA A 410 -14.11 15.96 22.17
N GLY A 411 -15.01 16.73 22.79
CA GLY A 411 -15.68 16.37 24.05
C GLY A 411 -16.34 14.98 24.04
N GLU A 412 -16.98 14.57 22.95
CA GLU A 412 -17.58 13.22 22.84
C GLU A 412 -16.54 12.10 22.98
N SER A 413 -15.35 12.25 22.37
CA SER A 413 -14.25 11.30 22.51
C SER A 413 -13.64 11.34 23.91
N VAL A 414 -13.56 12.52 24.53
CA VAL A 414 -13.06 12.70 25.91
C VAL A 414 -14.00 12.03 26.92
N GLU A 415 -15.31 12.22 26.77
CA GLU A 415 -16.34 11.55 27.58
C GLU A 415 -16.28 10.03 27.42
N THR A 416 -16.05 9.56 26.18
CA THR A 416 -15.85 8.14 25.89
C THR A 416 -14.59 7.61 26.58
N ALA A 417 -13.49 8.36 26.58
CA ALA A 417 -12.27 8.02 27.30
C ALA A 417 -12.50 7.95 28.82
N LEU A 418 -13.19 8.93 29.41
CA LEU A 418 -13.56 8.95 30.83
C LEU A 418 -14.42 7.73 31.19
N MET A 419 -15.40 7.40 30.36
CA MET A 419 -16.23 6.21 30.55
C MET A 419 -15.40 4.92 30.49
N ARG A 420 -14.42 4.82 29.58
CA ARG A 420 -13.50 3.67 29.49
C ARG A 420 -12.62 3.56 30.73
N LEU A 421 -12.12 4.68 31.27
CA LEU A 421 -11.37 4.74 32.52
C LEU A 421 -12.19 4.16 33.68
N ILE A 422 -13.44 4.60 33.85
CA ILE A 422 -14.36 4.08 34.89
C ILE A 422 -14.70 2.59 34.68
N THR A 423 -14.89 2.16 33.42
CA THR A 423 -15.42 0.82 33.10
C THR A 423 -14.45 -0.31 33.47
N ASN A 424 -13.15 -0.09 33.46
CA ASN A 424 -12.17 -1.18 33.54
C ASN A 424 -11.61 -1.42 34.95
N GLU A 425 -12.07 -0.68 35.95
CA GLU A 425 -11.71 -0.92 37.35
C GLU A 425 -12.49 -2.11 37.93
N ARG A 426 -11.81 -2.96 38.71
CA ARG A 426 -12.34 -4.28 39.06
C ARG A 426 -13.22 -4.34 40.31
N GLU A 427 -13.24 -3.34 41.18
CA GLU A 427 -14.16 -3.33 42.34
C GLU A 427 -14.70 -1.94 42.72
N HIS A 428 -13.87 -0.89 42.68
CA HIS A 428 -14.22 0.50 42.99
C HIS A 428 -13.55 1.46 42.00
N THR A 429 -13.94 2.73 41.95
CA THR A 429 -13.27 3.75 41.13
C THR A 429 -12.06 4.36 41.81
N ASN A 430 -11.09 4.82 41.01
CA ASN A 430 -9.91 5.51 41.49
C ASN A 430 -10.29 6.84 42.17
N PRO A 431 -9.64 7.23 43.28
CA PRO A 431 -9.90 8.51 43.96
C PRO A 431 -9.83 9.75 43.04
N ALA A 432 -9.05 9.71 41.97
CA ALA A 432 -8.99 10.78 40.96
C ALA A 432 -10.33 10.95 40.22
N ILE A 433 -11.03 9.84 39.92
CA ILE A 433 -12.38 9.89 39.34
C ILE A 433 -13.35 10.48 40.35
N ASP A 434 -13.31 10.04 41.61
CA ASP A 434 -14.20 10.59 42.65
C ASP A 434 -14.02 12.11 42.78
N ALA A 435 -12.78 12.60 42.74
CA ALA A 435 -12.49 14.03 42.76
C ALA A 435 -13.07 14.76 41.52
N LEU A 436 -12.98 14.16 40.34
CA LEU A 436 -13.59 14.70 39.13
C LEU A 436 -15.12 14.71 39.21
N ILE A 437 -15.75 13.65 39.75
CA ILE A 437 -17.20 13.60 39.97
C ILE A 437 -17.63 14.67 40.98
N VAL A 438 -16.88 14.90 42.07
CA VAL A 438 -17.15 16.01 43.00
C VAL A 438 -17.08 17.36 42.29
N LYS A 439 -16.09 17.55 41.41
CA LYS A 439 -15.87 18.80 40.69
C LYS A 439 -16.98 19.09 39.66
N ARG A 440 -17.38 18.09 38.87
CA ARG A 440 -18.29 18.24 37.72
C ARG A 440 -19.75 17.89 38.06
N GLY A 441 -19.96 16.90 38.92
CA GLY A 441 -21.27 16.47 39.41
C GLY A 441 -22.27 16.19 38.29
N GLU A 442 -23.44 16.83 38.38
CA GLU A 442 -24.54 16.67 37.42
C GLU A 442 -24.25 17.25 36.03
N SER A 443 -23.18 18.05 35.86
CA SER A 443 -22.79 18.60 34.54
C SER A 443 -22.22 17.53 33.60
N LEU A 444 -21.86 16.36 34.14
CA LEU A 444 -21.36 15.23 33.36
C LEU A 444 -22.48 14.62 32.50
N ASN A 445 -22.09 14.07 31.35
CA ASN A 445 -22.98 13.28 30.51
C ASN A 445 -23.58 12.10 31.29
N ASP A 446 -24.87 11.84 31.07
CA ASP A 446 -25.63 10.72 31.64
C ASP A 446 -24.92 9.37 31.49
N ARG A 447 -24.15 9.20 30.41
CA ARG A 447 -23.33 8.01 30.17
C ARG A 447 -22.23 7.83 31.22
N VAL A 448 -21.48 8.89 31.53
CA VAL A 448 -20.40 8.88 32.53
C VAL A 448 -20.98 8.68 33.92
N LYS A 449 -22.07 9.41 34.24
CA LYS A 449 -22.79 9.28 35.51
C LYS A 449 -23.30 7.87 35.75
N ARG A 450 -23.90 7.25 34.72
CA ARG A 450 -24.36 5.85 34.78
C ARG A 450 -23.22 4.89 35.10
N GLU A 451 -22.12 5.01 34.37
CA GLU A 451 -21.00 4.09 34.51
C GLU A 451 -20.34 4.23 35.89
N TYR A 452 -20.25 5.46 36.40
CA TYR A 452 -19.81 5.72 37.76
C TYR A 452 -20.75 5.13 38.82
N ILE A 453 -22.07 5.35 38.73
CA ILE A 453 -23.07 4.79 39.66
C ILE A 453 -23.06 3.26 39.60
N ARG A 454 -22.89 2.66 38.42
CA ARG A 454 -22.79 1.21 38.24
C ARG A 454 -21.60 0.64 39.02
N ARG A 455 -20.49 1.36 39.08
CA ARG A 455 -19.28 0.98 39.84
C ARG A 455 -19.36 1.36 41.32
N ASN A 456 -20.12 2.40 41.65
CA ASN A 456 -20.29 2.93 43.00
C ASN A 456 -21.78 3.05 43.36
N PRO A 457 -22.51 1.92 43.54
CA PRO A 457 -23.96 1.95 43.71
C PRO A 457 -24.43 2.66 44.99
N GLN A 458 -23.54 2.86 45.96
CA GLN A 458 -23.80 3.56 47.22
C GLN A 458 -23.28 5.00 47.22
N THR A 459 -22.86 5.53 46.07
CA THR A 459 -22.30 6.89 46.00
C THR A 459 -23.32 7.94 46.42
N ALA A 460 -22.86 8.92 47.21
CA ALA A 460 -23.60 10.13 47.53
C ALA A 460 -23.25 11.30 46.58
N LEU A 461 -22.34 11.07 45.61
CA LEU A 461 -21.79 12.13 44.75
C LEU A 461 -22.68 12.44 43.55
N LEU A 462 -23.60 11.54 43.19
CA LEU A 462 -24.53 11.70 42.06
C LEU A 462 -25.94 11.25 42.47
N ASP A 463 -26.95 11.81 41.82
CA ASP A 463 -28.34 11.42 42.04
C ASP A 463 -28.62 10.03 41.44
N THR A 464 -28.78 9.04 42.30
CA THR A 464 -29.10 7.64 41.94
C THR A 464 -30.59 7.39 41.70
N SER A 465 -31.46 8.37 41.98
CA SER A 465 -32.90 8.24 41.75
C SER A 465 -33.30 8.34 40.28
N LYS A 466 -32.43 8.91 39.44
CA LYS A 466 -32.63 9.03 37.99
C LYS A 466 -32.29 7.71 37.29
N PRO A 467 -33.20 7.16 36.47
CA PRO A 467 -32.90 5.96 35.70
C PRO A 467 -32.01 6.30 34.49
N TYR A 468 -30.74 5.93 34.55
CA TYR A 468 -29.82 6.02 33.42
C TYR A 468 -29.89 4.76 32.56
N TYR A 469 -30.79 4.71 31.58
CA TYR A 469 -30.93 3.55 30.70
C TYR A 469 -29.71 3.36 29.79
N TRP A 470 -29.43 2.11 29.44
CA TRP A 470 -28.46 1.82 28.38
C TRP A 470 -29.02 2.27 27.04
N GLN A 471 -28.22 3.05 26.32
CA GLN A 471 -28.45 3.39 24.91
C GLN A 471 -27.23 2.88 24.15
N SER A 472 -27.47 2.14 23.06
CA SER A 472 -26.41 1.77 22.13
C SER A 472 -25.77 3.04 21.60
N GLU A 473 -24.44 3.08 21.56
CA GLU A 473 -23.73 4.16 20.86
C GLU A 473 -24.22 4.19 19.40
N PRO A 474 -24.90 5.24 18.96
CA PRO A 474 -25.12 5.41 17.53
C PRO A 474 -23.73 5.55 16.90
N LYS A 475 -23.49 4.82 15.81
CA LYS A 475 -22.27 5.04 15.04
C LYS A 475 -22.21 6.50 14.64
N ARG A 476 -21.02 7.10 14.62
CA ARG A 476 -20.86 8.47 14.11
C ARG A 476 -21.41 8.52 12.68
N ALA A 477 -22.42 9.37 12.51
CA ALA A 477 -23.07 9.57 11.22
C ALA A 477 -22.14 10.37 10.29
N LEU A 478 -22.24 10.12 8.99
CA LEU A 478 -21.53 10.97 8.04
C LEU A 478 -22.30 12.29 7.90
N SER A 479 -21.61 13.35 7.45
CA SER A 479 -22.38 14.49 6.94
C SER A 479 -23.25 14.01 5.77
N PRO A 480 -24.44 14.58 5.55
CA PRO A 480 -25.32 14.19 4.45
C PRO A 480 -24.60 14.20 3.09
N GLU A 481 -23.63 15.09 2.90
CA GLU A 481 -22.80 15.17 1.71
C GLU A 481 -21.89 13.94 1.55
N LEU A 482 -21.15 13.56 2.60
CA LEU A 482 -20.29 12.38 2.57
C LEU A 482 -21.11 11.08 2.45
N GLU A 483 -22.27 11.02 3.10
CA GLU A 483 -23.24 9.94 2.97
C GLU A 483 -23.71 9.77 1.51
N ALA A 484 -24.00 10.88 0.84
CA ALA A 484 -24.37 10.88 -0.58
C ALA A 484 -23.23 10.38 -1.47
N LEU A 485 -21.97 10.75 -1.18
CA LEU A 485 -20.81 10.25 -1.92
C LEU A 485 -20.61 8.73 -1.73
N VAL A 486 -20.75 8.22 -0.51
CA VAL A 486 -20.68 6.78 -0.23
C VAL A 486 -21.83 6.04 -0.92
N ALA A 487 -23.04 6.59 -0.91
CA ALA A 487 -24.18 6.02 -1.62
C ALA A 487 -23.97 6.00 -3.15
N GLN A 488 -23.44 7.10 -3.71
CA GLN A 488 -23.09 7.20 -5.12
C GLN A 488 -22.06 6.13 -5.51
N TRP A 489 -21.01 5.94 -4.70
CA TRP A 489 -20.04 4.88 -4.90
C TRP A 489 -20.70 3.49 -4.88
N LYS A 490 -21.51 3.19 -3.87
CA LYS A 490 -22.18 1.88 -3.72
C LYS A 490 -23.12 1.56 -4.89
N GLN A 491 -23.77 2.56 -5.46
CA GLN A 491 -24.55 2.36 -6.68
C GLN A 491 -23.63 2.19 -7.90
N GLY A 492 -22.63 3.06 -8.04
CA GLY A 492 -21.69 3.04 -9.16
C GLY A 492 -20.93 1.72 -9.30
N ILE A 493 -20.50 1.10 -8.19
CA ILE A 493 -19.87 -0.23 -8.25
C ILE A 493 -20.83 -1.31 -8.76
N ARG A 494 -22.12 -1.28 -8.38
CA ARG A 494 -23.10 -2.25 -8.89
C ARG A 494 -23.27 -2.09 -10.39
N ASP A 495 -23.47 -0.86 -10.84
CA ASP A 495 -23.64 -0.54 -12.26
C ASP A 495 -22.38 -0.95 -13.06
N GLY A 496 -21.18 -0.66 -12.53
CA GLY A 496 -19.92 -1.04 -13.16
C GLY A 496 -19.69 -2.56 -13.23
N VAL A 497 -20.06 -3.30 -12.18
CA VAL A 497 -19.97 -4.77 -12.15
C VAL A 497 -20.96 -5.39 -13.14
N ASP A 498 -22.18 -4.88 -13.22
CA ASP A 498 -23.22 -5.39 -14.12
C ASP A 498 -22.87 -5.11 -15.59
N ASP A 499 -22.34 -3.92 -15.91
CA ASP A 499 -21.81 -3.60 -17.25
C ASP A 499 -20.65 -4.53 -17.61
N TYR A 500 -19.68 -4.71 -16.70
CA TYR A 500 -18.55 -5.60 -16.92
C TYR A 500 -18.98 -7.04 -17.21
N ARG A 501 -19.90 -7.59 -16.39
CA ARG A 501 -20.43 -8.94 -16.57
C ARG A 501 -21.15 -9.10 -17.89
N THR A 502 -21.98 -8.12 -18.25
CA THR A 502 -22.73 -8.13 -19.52
C THR A 502 -21.77 -8.21 -20.71
N ARG A 503 -20.72 -7.38 -20.72
CA ARG A 503 -19.70 -7.40 -21.78
C ARG A 503 -18.87 -8.67 -21.79
N MET A 504 -18.47 -9.16 -20.62
CA MET A 504 -17.71 -10.40 -20.48
C MET A 504 -18.52 -11.62 -20.97
N ASP A 505 -19.82 -11.68 -20.67
CA ASP A 505 -20.70 -12.76 -21.14
C ASP A 505 -20.92 -12.70 -22.66
N ALA A 506 -21.06 -11.50 -23.22
CA ALA A 506 -21.14 -11.32 -24.67
C ALA A 506 -19.82 -11.74 -25.36
N ALA A 507 -18.68 -11.32 -24.81
CA ALA A 507 -17.34 -11.73 -25.26
C ALA A 507 -17.16 -13.25 -25.20
N ARG A 508 -17.59 -13.88 -24.11
CA ARG A 508 -17.55 -15.34 -23.93
C ARG A 508 -18.38 -16.06 -24.99
N LYS A 509 -19.63 -15.64 -25.21
CA LYS A 509 -20.50 -16.23 -26.23
C LYS A 509 -19.90 -16.14 -27.64
N PHE A 510 -19.33 -14.98 -27.98
CA PHE A 510 -18.66 -14.80 -29.27
C PHE A 510 -17.43 -15.69 -29.41
N ARG A 511 -16.59 -15.76 -28.36
CA ARG A 511 -15.42 -16.66 -28.32
C ARG A 511 -15.84 -18.11 -28.54
N ASP A 512 -16.86 -18.56 -27.83
CA ASP A 512 -17.33 -19.94 -27.93
C ASP A 512 -17.91 -20.26 -29.33
N SER A 513 -18.43 -19.26 -30.06
CA SER A 513 -18.92 -19.46 -31.43
C SER A 513 -17.82 -19.43 -32.51
N VAL A 514 -16.63 -18.93 -32.21
CA VAL A 514 -15.50 -18.83 -33.15
C VAL A 514 -14.30 -19.68 -32.76
N GLN A 515 -14.39 -20.45 -31.67
CA GLN A 515 -13.28 -21.22 -31.12
C GLN A 515 -12.75 -22.24 -32.14
N GLY A 516 -11.44 -22.20 -32.39
CA GLY A 516 -10.78 -23.10 -33.32
C GLY A 516 -9.26 -23.05 -33.21
N GLU A 517 -8.58 -24.02 -33.81
CA GLU A 517 -7.13 -23.99 -33.94
C GLU A 517 -6.73 -22.94 -34.98
N VAL A 518 -5.84 -22.03 -34.59
CA VAL A 518 -5.25 -21.05 -35.51
C VAL A 518 -3.74 -21.14 -35.44
N GLU A 519 -3.10 -21.16 -36.61
CA GLU A 519 -1.64 -21.14 -36.68
C GLU A 519 -1.11 -19.76 -36.25
N LEU A 520 -0.07 -19.79 -35.42
CA LEU A 520 0.65 -18.59 -35.00
C LEU A 520 1.54 -18.07 -36.13
N PHE A 521 2.25 -18.98 -36.81
CA PHE A 521 3.14 -18.66 -37.93
C PHE A 521 2.42 -18.88 -39.24
N LEU A 522 2.31 -17.83 -40.07
CA LEU A 522 1.69 -17.92 -41.39
C LEU A 522 2.62 -18.48 -42.47
N ARG A 523 3.92 -18.53 -42.18
CA ARG A 523 4.97 -18.94 -43.12
C ARG A 523 6.06 -19.71 -42.39
N ASP A 524 6.63 -20.69 -43.08
CA ASP A 524 7.75 -21.47 -42.55
C ASP A 524 9.09 -20.72 -42.59
N GLY A 525 9.29 -19.81 -43.54
CA GLY A 525 10.55 -19.06 -43.72
C GLY A 525 11.65 -19.84 -44.44
N PRO A 526 12.79 -19.20 -44.76
CA PRO A 526 13.92 -19.87 -45.41
C PRO A 526 14.57 -20.91 -44.48
N ALA A 527 15.21 -21.93 -45.09
CA ALA A 527 15.80 -23.06 -44.37
C ALA A 527 16.74 -22.62 -43.23
N THR A 528 16.76 -23.40 -42.14
CA THR A 528 17.50 -23.09 -40.92
C THR A 528 18.97 -22.73 -41.15
N ILE A 529 19.44 -21.62 -40.56
CA ILE A 529 20.81 -21.07 -40.73
C ILE A 529 21.80 -22.08 -40.15
N PRO A 530 22.86 -22.54 -40.84
CA PRO A 530 23.85 -23.43 -40.25
C PRO A 530 24.54 -22.78 -39.03
N LEU A 531 24.82 -23.57 -37.98
CA LEU A 531 25.56 -23.09 -36.80
C LEU A 531 26.97 -22.70 -37.22
N THR A 532 27.40 -21.47 -36.90
CA THR A 532 28.82 -21.14 -36.86
C THR A 532 29.44 -21.85 -35.65
N GLU A 533 30.71 -22.25 -35.74
CA GLU A 533 31.42 -22.97 -34.65
C GLU A 533 31.39 -22.19 -33.32
N THR A 534 31.34 -20.85 -33.38
CA THR A 534 31.22 -19.96 -32.23
C THR A 534 29.84 -20.00 -31.57
N ALA A 535 28.76 -20.01 -32.35
CA ALA A 535 27.40 -20.10 -31.81
C ALA A 535 27.11 -21.47 -31.18
N ALA A 536 27.70 -22.54 -31.71
CA ALA A 536 27.58 -23.88 -31.11
C ALA A 536 28.21 -23.96 -29.71
N ALA A 537 29.35 -23.28 -29.50
CA ALA A 537 30.00 -23.21 -28.21
C ALA A 537 29.18 -22.41 -27.17
N GLU A 538 28.55 -21.31 -27.58
CA GLU A 538 27.69 -20.51 -26.71
C GLU A 538 26.39 -21.24 -26.33
N VAL A 539 25.75 -21.92 -27.28
CA VAL A 539 24.54 -22.72 -27.01
C VAL A 539 24.82 -23.86 -26.03
N GLU A 540 25.96 -24.53 -26.16
CA GLU A 540 26.35 -25.59 -25.23
C GLU A 540 26.67 -25.03 -23.83
N LYS A 541 27.24 -23.82 -23.76
CA LYS A 541 27.46 -23.12 -22.49
C LYS A 541 26.13 -22.76 -21.82
N ASP A 542 25.16 -22.25 -22.58
CA ASP A 542 23.83 -21.88 -22.08
C ASP A 542 23.03 -23.10 -21.64
N ARG A 543 23.12 -24.22 -22.37
CA ARG A 543 22.52 -25.50 -22.00
C ARG A 543 23.07 -26.02 -20.67
N LYS A 544 24.40 -25.99 -20.51
CA LYS A 544 25.07 -26.36 -19.25
C LYS A 544 24.65 -25.42 -18.10
N GLN A 545 24.49 -24.13 -18.37
CA GLN A 545 24.03 -23.18 -17.36
C GLN A 545 22.57 -23.43 -16.94
N LYS A 546 21.67 -23.68 -17.88
CA LYS A 546 20.26 -24.01 -17.59
C LYS A 546 20.14 -25.32 -16.81
N GLN A 547 20.96 -26.32 -17.15
CA GLN A 547 21.01 -27.57 -16.41
C GLN A 547 21.48 -27.34 -14.96
N ARG A 548 22.55 -26.57 -14.74
CA ARG A 548 23.02 -26.18 -13.40
C ARG A 548 21.94 -25.43 -12.61
N ASN A 549 21.22 -24.52 -13.24
CA ASN A 549 20.13 -23.78 -12.59
C ASN A 549 18.95 -24.68 -12.22
N ALA A 550 18.60 -25.67 -13.06
CA ALA A 550 17.54 -26.65 -12.77
C ALA A 550 17.92 -27.57 -11.60
N GLU A 551 19.16 -28.05 -11.58
CA GLU A 551 19.71 -28.84 -10.46
C GLU A 551 19.73 -28.04 -9.16
N ARG A 552 20.09 -26.74 -9.22
CA ARG A 552 20.01 -25.82 -8.08
C ARG A 552 18.58 -25.66 -7.57
N LYS A 553 17.61 -25.47 -8.47
CA LYS A 553 16.19 -25.34 -8.11
C LYS A 553 15.64 -26.62 -7.47
N GLN A 554 16.09 -27.80 -7.91
CA GLN A 554 15.70 -29.08 -7.31
C GLN A 554 16.24 -29.26 -5.88
N ARG A 555 17.40 -28.67 -5.55
CA ARG A 555 18.04 -28.75 -4.23
C ARG A 555 17.64 -27.64 -3.27
N GLN A 556 17.05 -26.55 -3.77
CA GLN A 556 16.61 -25.41 -2.96
C GLN A 556 15.72 -25.80 -1.75
N PRO A 557 14.74 -26.73 -1.87
CA PRO A 557 13.93 -27.13 -0.72
C PRO A 557 14.74 -27.76 0.42
N GLU A 558 15.85 -28.42 0.09
CA GLU A 558 16.73 -29.04 1.09
C GLU A 558 17.65 -28.02 1.77
N VAL A 559 18.11 -27.02 1.01
CA VAL A 559 18.80 -25.84 1.56
C VAL A 559 17.88 -25.09 2.53
N ASP A 560 16.63 -24.83 2.12
CA ASP A 560 15.64 -24.14 2.95
C ASP A 560 15.32 -24.93 4.22
N ARG A 561 15.22 -26.27 4.11
CA ARG A 561 15.01 -27.18 5.26
C ARG A 561 16.14 -27.05 6.28
N ILE A 562 17.40 -27.12 5.84
CA ILE A 562 18.57 -27.05 6.73
C ILE A 562 18.68 -25.67 7.37
N GLN A 563 18.42 -24.60 6.61
CA GLN A 563 18.44 -23.24 7.13
C GLN A 563 17.33 -23.01 8.18
N ALA A 564 16.13 -23.53 7.93
CA ALA A 564 15.04 -23.49 8.90
C ALA A 564 15.38 -24.28 10.17
N GLU A 565 16.04 -25.44 10.04
CA GLU A 565 16.49 -26.24 11.18
C GLU A 565 17.59 -25.54 11.98
N MET A 566 18.54 -24.87 11.33
CA MET A 566 19.54 -24.03 12.00
C MET A 566 18.88 -22.92 12.82
N ASN A 567 17.92 -22.20 12.25
CA ASN A 567 17.19 -21.14 12.95
C ASN A 567 16.39 -21.70 14.14
N ARG A 568 15.77 -22.88 13.97
CA ARG A 568 15.04 -23.57 15.05
C ARG A 568 15.97 -23.95 16.20
N VAL A 569 17.12 -24.56 15.90
CA VAL A 569 18.13 -24.94 16.92
C VAL A 569 18.64 -23.69 17.64
N GLN A 570 18.96 -22.63 16.90
CA GLN A 570 19.43 -21.38 17.51
C GLN A 570 18.38 -20.76 18.44
N SER A 571 17.11 -20.74 18.03
CA SER A 571 16.01 -20.24 18.87
C SER A 571 15.79 -21.10 20.13
N GLU A 572 15.80 -22.43 19.99
CA GLU A 572 15.60 -23.35 21.11
C GLU A 572 16.69 -23.18 22.19
N TYR A 573 17.96 -23.10 21.78
CA TYR A 573 19.06 -22.95 22.72
C TYR A 573 19.15 -21.53 23.30
N SER A 574 18.81 -20.50 22.53
CA SER A 574 18.72 -19.13 23.05
C SER A 574 17.69 -19.03 24.17
N GLN A 575 16.52 -19.65 24.00
CA GLN A 575 15.50 -19.70 25.06
C GLN A 575 16.01 -20.42 26.31
N LYS A 576 16.63 -21.60 26.16
CA LYS A 576 17.19 -22.34 27.30
C LYS A 576 18.26 -21.56 28.05
N LEU A 577 19.10 -20.81 27.33
CA LEU A 577 20.11 -19.93 27.92
C LEU A 577 19.47 -18.76 28.68
N MET A 578 18.41 -18.15 28.15
CA MET A 578 17.65 -17.11 28.86
C MET A 578 17.00 -17.65 30.14
N ASP A 579 16.31 -18.79 30.08
CA ASP A 579 15.68 -19.42 31.24
C ASP A 579 16.71 -19.73 32.34
N MET A 580 17.90 -20.19 31.95
CA MET A 580 18.97 -20.53 32.89
C MET A 580 19.67 -19.30 33.45
N SER A 581 19.79 -18.22 32.65
CA SER A 581 20.25 -16.93 33.15
C SER A 581 19.29 -16.35 34.19
N GLY A 582 17.98 -16.50 34.01
CA GLY A 582 16.98 -16.10 35.02
C GLY A 582 17.16 -16.87 36.33
N LYS A 583 17.27 -18.19 36.26
CA LYS A 583 17.54 -19.03 37.45
C LYS A 583 18.85 -18.68 38.17
N MET A 584 19.88 -18.29 37.40
CA MET A 584 21.16 -17.85 37.96
C MET A 584 21.01 -16.50 38.70
N GLN A 585 20.22 -15.57 38.17
CA GLN A 585 19.90 -14.30 38.83
C GLN A 585 19.12 -14.52 40.13
N ASP A 586 18.14 -15.42 40.13
CA ASP A 586 17.36 -15.77 41.33
C ASP A 586 18.22 -16.42 42.43
N SER A 587 19.35 -17.03 42.04
CA SER A 587 20.26 -17.75 42.95
C SER A 587 21.51 -16.95 43.31
N MET A 588 21.54 -15.62 43.11
CA MET A 588 22.73 -14.78 43.33
C MET A 588 23.33 -14.85 44.75
N HIS A 589 22.54 -15.29 45.74
CA HIS A 589 22.99 -15.43 47.12
C HIS A 589 23.60 -16.81 47.45
N ASP A 590 23.54 -17.78 46.53
CA ASP A 590 24.16 -19.10 46.66
C ASP A 590 25.29 -19.27 45.63
N GLN A 591 26.53 -19.12 46.10
CA GLN A 591 27.72 -19.21 45.26
C GLN A 591 27.88 -20.57 44.57
N LYS A 592 27.43 -21.66 45.20
CA LYS A 592 27.51 -23.00 44.62
C LYS A 592 26.49 -23.15 43.50
N ALA A 593 25.26 -22.69 43.73
CA ALA A 593 24.22 -22.68 42.70
C ALA A 593 24.64 -21.84 41.46
N MET A 594 25.27 -20.68 41.66
CA MET A 594 25.80 -19.88 40.55
C MET A 594 26.88 -20.61 39.75
N GLN A 595 27.79 -21.32 40.40
CA GLN A 595 28.82 -22.12 39.72
C GLN A 595 28.19 -23.26 38.91
N ASP A 596 27.18 -23.93 39.48
CA ASP A 596 26.46 -25.02 38.80
C ASP A 596 25.67 -24.51 37.57
N TYR A 597 24.98 -23.36 37.67
CA TYR A 597 24.28 -22.77 36.52
C TYR A 597 25.23 -22.25 35.43
N SER A 598 26.36 -21.67 35.82
CA SER A 598 27.40 -21.24 34.89
C SER A 598 27.97 -22.42 34.09
N ALA A 599 28.28 -23.54 34.77
CA ALA A 599 28.74 -24.77 34.12
C ALA A 599 27.69 -25.35 33.16
N GLN A 600 26.41 -25.32 33.54
CA GLN A 600 25.32 -25.74 32.67
C GLN A 600 25.17 -24.83 31.44
N MET A 601 25.36 -23.51 31.57
CA MET A 601 25.25 -22.57 30.45
C MET A 601 26.35 -22.81 29.43
N MET A 602 27.58 -23.03 29.90
CA MET A 602 28.71 -23.38 29.03
C MET A 602 28.45 -24.67 28.27
N LYS A 603 27.90 -25.69 28.93
CA LYS A 603 27.55 -26.96 28.28
C LYS A 603 26.46 -26.79 27.21
N LEU A 604 25.41 -26.01 27.48
CA LEU A 604 24.37 -25.73 26.48
C LEU A 604 24.91 -24.94 25.29
N ALA A 605 25.80 -23.97 25.52
CA ALA A 605 26.43 -23.21 24.46
C ALA A 605 27.30 -24.10 23.55
N GLU A 606 28.06 -25.02 24.13
CA GLU A 606 28.88 -25.99 23.39
C GLU A 606 28.02 -26.98 22.57
N GLU A 607 26.91 -27.47 23.14
CA GLU A 607 25.94 -28.31 22.42
C GLU A 607 25.29 -27.56 21.24
N MET A 608 24.91 -26.30 21.44
CA MET A 608 24.37 -25.44 20.38
C MET A 608 25.37 -25.28 19.24
N GLN A 609 26.62 -24.93 19.56
CA GLN A 609 27.70 -24.77 18.57
C GLN A 609 27.96 -26.07 17.80
N THR A 610 27.94 -27.21 18.48
CA THR A 610 28.14 -28.53 17.87
C THR A 610 27.04 -28.85 16.86
N ARG A 611 25.76 -28.62 17.21
CA ARG A 611 24.62 -28.88 16.32
C ARG A 611 24.59 -27.92 15.13
N ILE A 612 24.80 -26.62 15.36
CA ILE A 612 24.89 -25.62 14.28
C ILE A 612 26.06 -25.96 13.34
N GLY A 613 27.22 -26.33 13.88
CA GLY A 613 28.38 -26.72 13.07
C GLY A 613 28.14 -27.97 12.22
N ALA A 614 27.34 -28.93 12.69
CA ALA A 614 26.94 -30.08 11.89
C ALA A 614 26.04 -29.69 10.71
N LEU A 615 25.03 -28.85 10.96
CA LEU A 615 24.13 -28.34 9.92
C LEU A 615 24.85 -27.45 8.90
N GLN A 616 25.80 -26.63 9.35
CA GLN A 616 26.65 -25.83 8.46
C GLN A 616 27.50 -26.71 7.53
N LYS A 617 28.05 -27.82 8.03
CA LYS A 617 28.78 -28.78 7.19
C LYS A 617 27.87 -29.48 6.18
N GLU A 618 26.63 -29.78 6.55
CA GLU A 618 25.64 -30.36 5.65
C GLU A 618 25.24 -29.37 4.56
N LEU A 619 24.95 -28.12 4.93
CA LEU A 619 24.69 -27.01 3.99
C LEU A 619 25.88 -26.80 3.05
N GLN A 620 27.10 -26.79 3.59
CA GLN A 620 28.31 -26.63 2.79
C GLN A 620 28.51 -27.78 1.82
N ARG A 621 28.17 -29.03 2.17
CA ARG A 621 28.21 -30.17 1.22
C ARG A 621 27.23 -30.02 0.07
N LEU A 622 26.02 -29.54 0.36
CA LEU A 622 25.01 -29.30 -0.66
C LEU A 622 25.41 -28.19 -1.63
N LEU A 623 26.07 -27.15 -1.11
CA LEU A 623 26.59 -26.03 -1.90
C LEU A 623 27.93 -26.36 -2.60
N SER A 624 28.81 -27.17 -2.01
CA SER A 624 30.11 -27.50 -2.63
C SER A 624 30.00 -28.42 -3.83
N HIS A 625 28.90 -29.18 -3.96
CA HIS A 625 28.56 -29.85 -5.21
C HIS A 625 28.25 -28.87 -6.37
N GLU A 626 28.36 -27.56 -6.17
CA GLU A 626 28.34 -26.52 -7.23
C GLU A 626 29.70 -26.33 -7.94
N ALA A 627 30.81 -26.84 -7.37
CA ALA A 627 32.18 -26.52 -7.81
C ALA A 627 32.85 -27.60 -8.70
N GLU A 628 32.30 -28.81 -8.77
CA GLU A 628 32.67 -29.87 -9.74
C GLU A 628 31.74 -29.82 -10.96
#